data_AF-A0A0K8U8D0-F1
#
_entry.id   AF-A0A0K8U8D0-F1
#
_cell.length_a   1.000
_cell.length_b   1.000
_cell.length_c   1.000
_cell.angle_alpha   90.00
_cell.angle_beta   90.00
_cell.angle_gamma   90.00
#
_symmetry.space_group_name_H-M   'P 1'
#
loop_
_entity.id
_entity.type
_entity.pdbx_description
1 polymer ?
#
loop_
_entity_poly.entity_id
_entity_poly.type
_entity_poly.pdbx_seq_one_letter_code
_entity_poly.pdbx_strand_id
1 'polypeptide(L)'
;MAKYVTDKALFNVSLRNACLGISIFFLVMLVLGVIARPSYLHSSSSLVGFIIELLANLALLFGVLWSNAWLVLAWLVVAVLFFIHWPIAVLGVIFNYGDYRAAAFFDNVFLILFEYILALVIFGYCSYLVYSYFHQLRNSQSATPHGVVV
;
A
#
# COMPACT_ATOMS: atom_id res chain seq x y z
N MET A 1 -7.00 30.41 17.06
CA MET A 1 -5.89 29.47 17.37
C MET A 1 -6.39 28.09 17.81
N ALA A 2 -7.31 27.97 18.77
CA ALA A 2 -7.82 26.68 19.24
C ALA A 2 -8.48 25.81 18.13
N LYS A 3 -9.33 26.40 17.28
CA LYS A 3 -9.98 25.70 16.16
C LYS A 3 -8.98 25.02 15.20
N TYR A 4 -7.88 25.70 14.89
CA TYR A 4 -6.82 25.19 14.03
C TYR A 4 -6.04 24.02 14.67
N VAL A 5 -5.86 24.04 16.00
CA VAL A 5 -5.20 22.96 16.74
C VAL A 5 -6.09 21.72 16.79
N THR A 6 -7.40 21.88 17.03
CA THR A 6 -8.37 20.78 17.01
C THR A 6 -8.53 20.17 15.62
N ASP A 7 -8.60 20.98 14.56
CA ASP A 7 -8.75 20.50 13.18
C ASP A 7 -7.51 19.70 12.75
N LYS A 8 -6.31 20.15 13.13
CA LYS A 8 -5.05 19.44 12.86
C LYS A 8 -4.95 18.13 13.64
N ALA A 9 -5.39 18.09 14.89
CA ALA A 9 -5.42 16.86 15.68
C ALA A 9 -6.42 15.84 15.11
N LEU A 10 -7.61 16.29 14.68
CA LEU A 10 -8.63 15.44 14.07
C LEU A 10 -8.14 14.85 12.74
N PHE A 11 -7.51 15.65 11.89
CA PHE A 11 -6.91 15.22 10.63
C PHE A 11 -5.79 14.19 10.85
N ASN A 12 -4.93 14.41 11.85
CA ASN A 12 -3.85 13.48 12.20
C ASN A 12 -4.39 12.10 12.63
N VAL A 13 -5.49 12.09 13.41
CA VAL A 13 -6.17 10.85 13.83
C VAL A 13 -6.83 10.18 12.63
N SER A 14 -7.46 10.93 11.72
CA SER A 14 -8.09 10.35 10.54
C SER A 14 -7.08 9.70 9.60
N LEU A 15 -5.91 10.32 9.41
CA LEU A 15 -4.86 9.81 8.53
C LEU A 15 -4.18 8.56 9.09
N ARG A 16 -3.91 8.53 10.40
CA ARG A 16 -3.40 7.35 11.11
C ARG A 16 -4.37 6.18 10.98
N ASN A 17 -5.66 6.42 11.24
CA ASN A 17 -6.69 5.39 11.14
C ASN A 17 -6.88 4.90 9.71
N ALA A 18 -6.77 5.79 8.72
CA ALA A 18 -6.79 5.40 7.31
C ALA A 18 -5.61 4.48 6.97
N CYS A 19 -4.39 4.79 7.41
CA CYS A 19 -3.23 3.92 7.17
C CYS A 19 -3.34 2.55 7.87
N LEU A 20 -3.90 2.50 9.09
CA LEU A 20 -4.24 1.24 9.75
C LEU A 20 -5.26 0.43 8.94
N GLY A 21 -6.34 1.09 8.48
CA GLY A 21 -7.37 0.46 7.67
C GLY A 21 -6.81 -0.09 6.36
N ILE A 22 -5.95 0.66 5.68
CA ILE A 22 -5.25 0.23 4.45
C ILE A 22 -4.42 -1.03 4.74
N SER A 23 -3.58 -1.01 5.76
CA SER A 23 -2.73 -2.16 6.11
C SER A 23 -3.56 -3.42 6.41
N ILE A 24 -4.60 -3.29 7.24
CA ILE A 24 -5.48 -4.42 7.59
C ILE A 24 -6.22 -4.93 6.34
N PHE A 25 -6.76 -4.04 5.53
CA PHE A 25 -7.47 -4.39 4.30
C PHE A 25 -6.59 -5.22 3.35
N PHE A 26 -5.37 -4.76 3.08
CA PHE A 26 -4.44 -5.49 2.20
C PHE A 26 -3.98 -6.81 2.81
N LEU A 27 -3.75 -6.88 4.12
CA LEU A 27 -3.41 -8.14 4.79
C LEU A 27 -4.54 -9.17 4.69
N VAL A 28 -5.79 -8.75 4.92
CA VAL A 28 -6.96 -9.63 4.76
C VAL A 28 -7.11 -10.08 3.31
N MET A 29 -6.96 -9.16 2.35
CA MET A 29 -7.03 -9.50 0.92
C MET A 29 -5.93 -10.49 0.50
N LEU A 30 -4.70 -10.33 1.01
CA LEU A 30 -3.61 -11.30 0.80
C LEU A 30 -3.98 -12.69 1.30
N VAL A 31 -4.51 -12.80 2.53
CA VAL A 31 -4.91 -14.08 3.12
C VAL A 31 -6.05 -14.71 2.33
N LEU A 32 -7.08 -13.94 1.98
CA LEU A 32 -8.20 -14.42 1.17
C LEU A 32 -7.75 -14.86 -0.23
N GLY A 33 -6.80 -14.17 -0.84
CA GLY A 33 -6.22 -14.54 -2.14
C GLY A 33 -5.52 -15.90 -2.09
N VAL A 34 -4.72 -16.15 -1.06
CA VAL A 34 -4.07 -17.46 -0.84
C VAL A 34 -5.08 -18.58 -0.62
N ILE A 35 -6.13 -18.32 0.18
CA ILE A 35 -7.19 -19.32 0.42
C ILE A 35 -7.97 -19.62 -0.87
N ALA A 36 -8.28 -18.60 -1.67
CA ALA A 36 -9.02 -18.75 -2.91
C ALA A 36 -8.22 -19.48 -3.99
N ARG A 37 -6.89 -19.28 -4.04
CA ARG A 37 -6.00 -19.90 -5.04
C ARG A 37 -4.69 -20.35 -4.39
N PRO A 38 -4.66 -21.51 -3.70
CA PRO A 38 -3.46 -22.00 -3.02
C PRO A 38 -2.31 -22.34 -3.97
N SER A 39 -2.61 -22.69 -5.23
CA SER A 39 -1.62 -22.88 -6.29
C SER A 39 -0.82 -21.61 -6.64
N TYR A 40 -1.29 -20.43 -6.22
CA TYR A 40 -0.58 -19.16 -6.39
C TYR A 40 0.81 -19.16 -5.72
N LEU A 41 1.03 -19.97 -4.68
CA LEU A 41 2.32 -20.05 -4.00
C LEU A 41 3.31 -21.09 -4.59
N HIS A 42 2.92 -21.84 -5.62
CA HIS A 42 3.78 -22.90 -6.19
C HIS A 42 4.90 -22.36 -7.07
N SER A 43 4.71 -21.21 -7.73
CA SER A 43 5.74 -20.58 -8.55
C SER A 43 6.66 -19.72 -7.68
N SER A 44 7.98 -19.81 -7.88
CA SER A 44 8.96 -19.05 -7.06
C SER A 44 8.78 -17.54 -7.19
N SER A 45 8.38 -17.05 -8.36
CA SER A 45 8.13 -15.62 -8.61
C SER A 45 6.91 -15.07 -7.88
N SER A 46 5.80 -15.82 -7.84
CA SER A 46 4.58 -15.41 -7.13
C SER A 46 4.73 -15.53 -5.61
N LEU A 47 5.51 -16.50 -5.13
CA LEU A 47 5.90 -16.59 -3.72
C LEU A 47 6.69 -15.36 -3.27
N VAL A 48 7.68 -14.93 -4.06
CA VAL A 48 8.47 -13.72 -3.76
C VAL A 48 7.57 -12.49 -3.74
N GLY A 49 6.68 -12.34 -4.73
CA GLY A 49 5.69 -11.25 -4.75
C GLY A 49 4.81 -11.23 -3.50
N PHE A 50 4.29 -12.39 -3.11
CA PHE A 50 3.51 -12.55 -1.88
C PHE A 50 4.27 -12.12 -0.63
N ILE A 51 5.53 -12.56 -0.46
CA ILE A 51 6.35 -12.19 0.69
C ILE A 51 6.60 -10.68 0.73
N ILE A 52 6.89 -10.06 -0.42
CA ILE A 52 7.11 -8.62 -0.52
C ILE A 52 5.86 -7.85 -0.11
N GLU A 53 4.68 -8.22 -0.62
CA GLU A 53 3.41 -7.58 -0.27
C GLU A 53 3.07 -7.78 1.21
N LEU A 54 3.29 -8.97 1.76
CA LEU A 54 3.09 -9.27 3.17
C LEU A 54 3.99 -8.39 4.05
N LEU A 55 5.29 -8.35 3.76
CA LEU A 55 6.26 -7.56 4.52
C LEU A 55 5.96 -6.07 4.41
N ALA A 56 5.56 -5.59 3.23
CA ALA A 56 5.18 -4.19 3.03
C ALA A 56 4.01 -3.81 3.94
N ASN A 57 2.93 -4.60 3.91
CA ASN A 57 1.73 -4.29 4.68
C ASN A 57 1.93 -4.46 6.19
N LEU A 58 2.78 -5.40 6.63
CA LEU A 58 3.24 -5.48 8.02
C LEU A 58 4.10 -4.28 8.40
N ALA A 59 5.01 -3.83 7.54
CA ALA A 59 5.80 -2.62 7.77
C ALA A 59 4.89 -1.39 7.90
N LEU A 60 3.85 -1.25 7.08
CA LEU A 60 2.86 -0.19 7.26
C LEU A 60 2.14 -0.32 8.62
N LEU A 61 1.70 -1.51 9.00
CA LEU A 61 1.01 -1.74 10.28
C LEU A 61 1.87 -1.29 11.46
N PHE A 62 3.08 -1.82 11.56
CA PHE A 62 4.01 -1.51 12.64
C PHE A 62 4.52 -0.07 12.56
N GLY A 63 4.70 0.48 11.36
CA GLY A 63 5.06 1.87 11.15
C GLY A 63 4.00 2.82 11.70
N VAL A 64 2.71 2.47 11.55
CA VAL A 64 1.61 3.27 12.09
C VAL A 64 1.43 3.06 13.60
N LEU A 65 1.61 1.84 14.11
CA LEU A 65 1.51 1.53 15.55
C LEU A 65 2.64 2.18 16.36
N TRP A 66 3.87 2.12 15.86
CA TRP A 66 5.05 2.68 16.52
C TRP A 66 5.39 4.11 16.07
N SER A 67 4.56 4.73 15.23
CA SER A 67 4.81 6.07 14.68
C SER A 67 6.20 6.20 14.04
N ASN A 68 6.65 5.16 13.33
CA ASN A 68 7.97 5.06 12.72
C ASN A 68 7.88 5.33 11.22
N ALA A 69 8.36 6.51 10.80
CA ALA A 69 8.35 6.96 9.41
C ALA A 69 9.09 6.02 8.45
N TRP A 70 10.17 5.35 8.89
CA TRP A 70 10.96 4.47 8.01
C TRP A 70 10.21 3.20 7.61
N LEU A 71 9.41 2.65 8.52
CA LEU A 71 8.56 1.51 8.22
C LEU A 71 7.42 1.88 7.27
N VAL A 72 6.85 3.09 7.42
CA VAL A 72 5.85 3.63 6.49
C VAL A 72 6.49 3.87 5.10
N LEU A 73 7.74 4.33 5.06
CA LEU A 73 8.49 4.52 3.80
C LEU A 73 8.70 3.19 3.06
N ALA A 74 8.97 2.09 3.77
CA ALA A 74 9.13 0.78 3.15
C ALA A 74 7.89 0.37 2.33
N TRP A 75 6.68 0.66 2.83
CA TRP A 75 5.44 0.44 2.07
C TRP A 75 5.38 1.31 0.80
N LEU A 76 5.79 2.59 0.89
CA LEU A 76 5.82 3.49 -0.27
C LEU A 76 6.81 3.03 -1.35
N VAL A 77 7.96 2.46 -0.97
CA VAL A 77 8.91 1.88 -1.94
C VAL A 77 8.26 0.76 -2.73
N VAL A 78 7.51 -0.13 -2.07
CA VAL A 78 6.78 -1.21 -2.74
C VAL A 78 5.68 -0.65 -3.65
N ALA A 79 4.99 0.40 -3.23
CA ALA A 79 4.02 1.09 -4.07
C ALA A 79 4.66 1.66 -5.36
N VAL A 80 5.86 2.25 -5.27
CA VAL A 80 6.60 2.73 -6.46
C VAL A 80 6.95 1.58 -7.41
N LEU A 81 7.41 0.44 -6.89
CA LEU A 81 7.69 -0.74 -7.70
C LEU A 81 6.43 -1.24 -8.42
N PHE A 82 5.26 -1.19 -7.76
CA PHE A 82 3.98 -1.50 -8.39
C PHE A 82 3.68 -0.56 -9.57
N PHE A 83 3.83 0.76 -9.42
CA PHE A 83 3.58 1.71 -10.51
C PHE A 83 4.51 1.52 -11.71
N ILE A 84 5.77 1.15 -11.48
CA ILE A 84 6.73 0.85 -12.56
C ILE A 84 6.33 -0.44 -13.29
N HIS A 85 5.89 -1.45 -12.55
CA HIS A 85 5.51 -2.74 -13.11
C HIS A 85 4.14 -2.72 -13.80
N TRP A 86 3.21 -1.86 -13.36
CA TRP A 86 1.85 -1.77 -13.89
C TRP A 86 1.74 -1.68 -15.43
N PRO A 87 2.45 -0.77 -16.14
CA PRO A 87 2.35 -0.70 -17.60
C PRO A 87 2.83 -1.99 -18.28
N ILE A 88 3.81 -2.70 -17.71
CA ILE A 88 4.30 -3.98 -18.23
C ILE A 88 3.20 -5.04 -18.11
N ALA A 89 2.49 -5.07 -16.99
CA ALA A 89 1.37 -5.99 -16.78
C ALA A 89 0.21 -5.71 -17.74
N VAL A 90 -0.16 -4.44 -17.95
CA VAL A 90 -1.20 -4.04 -18.91
C VAL A 90 -0.85 -4.47 -20.33
N LEU A 91 0.39 -4.19 -20.77
CA LEU A 91 0.87 -4.63 -22.09
C LEU A 91 0.91 -6.16 -22.18
N GLY A 92 1.30 -6.83 -21.10
CA GLY A 92 1.26 -8.30 -20.97
C GLY A 92 -0.12 -8.89 -21.19
N VAL A 93 -1.15 -8.26 -20.63
CA VAL A 93 -2.55 -8.63 -20.86
C VAL A 93 -2.98 -8.33 -22.29
N ILE A 94 -2.60 -7.19 -22.89
CA ILE A 94 -3.00 -6.85 -24.27
C ILE A 94 -2.37 -7.82 -25.28
N PHE A 95 -1.06 -8.06 -25.16
CA PHE A 95 -0.27 -8.85 -26.11
C PHE A 95 -0.13 -10.33 -25.74
N ASN A 96 -0.72 -10.78 -24.63
CA ASN A 96 -0.68 -12.15 -24.14
C ASN A 96 0.75 -12.71 -23.96
N TYR A 97 1.60 -11.96 -23.27
CA TYR A 97 2.93 -12.44 -22.87
C TYR A 97 3.07 -12.42 -21.34
N GLY A 98 4.07 -13.13 -20.80
CA GLY A 98 4.40 -13.06 -19.36
C GLY A 98 3.34 -13.60 -18.41
N ASP A 99 2.45 -14.49 -18.89
CA ASP A 99 1.41 -15.17 -18.13
C ASP A 99 0.39 -14.27 -17.40
N TYR A 100 0.36 -12.95 -17.68
CA TYR A 100 -0.53 -12.00 -17.01
C TYR A 100 -2.03 -12.30 -17.22
N ARG A 101 -2.41 -12.93 -18.34
CA ARG A 101 -3.78 -13.42 -18.54
C ARG A 101 -4.07 -14.66 -17.71
N ALA A 102 -3.14 -15.61 -17.68
CA ALA A 102 -3.29 -16.86 -16.94
C ALA A 102 -3.30 -16.65 -15.42
N ALA A 103 -2.66 -15.57 -14.95
CA ALA A 103 -2.66 -15.17 -13.55
C ALA A 103 -3.96 -14.46 -13.12
N ALA A 104 -4.76 -13.95 -14.06
CA ALA A 104 -5.96 -13.19 -13.75
C ALA A 104 -7.11 -14.07 -13.23
N PHE A 105 -8.12 -13.46 -12.62
CA PHE A 105 -9.31 -14.19 -12.16
C PHE A 105 -10.32 -14.48 -13.29
N PHE A 106 -10.25 -13.71 -14.38
CA PHE A 106 -11.20 -13.74 -15.49
C PHE A 106 -10.53 -14.16 -16.80
N ASP A 107 -11.28 -14.82 -17.68
CA ASP A 107 -10.80 -15.17 -19.04
C ASP A 107 -11.02 -14.05 -20.07
N ASN A 108 -11.78 -13.00 -19.71
CA ASN A 108 -12.09 -11.90 -20.60
C ASN A 108 -11.06 -10.76 -20.47
N VAL A 109 -10.35 -10.47 -21.56
CA VAL A 109 -9.30 -9.44 -21.62
C VAL A 109 -9.77 -8.07 -21.11
N PHE A 110 -11.00 -7.64 -21.43
CA PHE A 110 -11.52 -6.36 -20.96
C PHE A 110 -11.75 -6.33 -19.45
N LEU A 111 -12.23 -7.45 -18.88
CA LEU A 111 -12.39 -7.57 -17.43
C LEU A 111 -11.04 -7.60 -16.71
N ILE A 112 -10.05 -8.31 -17.27
CA ILE A 112 -8.69 -8.32 -16.73
C ILE A 112 -8.10 -6.91 -16.75
N LEU A 113 -8.19 -6.19 -17.87
CA LEU A 113 -7.70 -4.81 -17.95
C LEU A 113 -8.42 -3.88 -16.98
N PHE A 114 -9.73 -4.05 -16.79
CA PHE A 114 -10.49 -3.31 -15.80
C PHE A 114 -10.02 -3.57 -14.37
N GLU A 115 -9.71 -4.82 -14.03
CA GLU A 115 -9.10 -5.20 -12.74
C GLU A 115 -7.76 -4.47 -12.52
N TYR A 116 -6.86 -4.47 -13.51
CA TYR A 116 -5.59 -3.74 -13.41
C TYR A 116 -5.78 -2.22 -13.25
N ILE A 117 -6.76 -1.62 -13.94
CA ILE A 117 -7.08 -0.19 -13.79
C ILE A 117 -7.63 0.10 -12.38
N LEU A 118 -8.53 -0.73 -11.87
CA LEU A 118 -9.03 -0.59 -10.50
C LEU A 118 -7.91 -0.71 -9.47
N ALA A 119 -7.03 -1.70 -9.63
CA ALA A 119 -5.86 -1.87 -8.78
C ALA A 119 -4.99 -0.60 -8.78
N LEU A 120 -4.73 -0.01 -9.96
CA LEU A 120 -3.99 1.25 -10.09
C LEU A 120 -4.64 2.40 -9.32
N VAL A 121 -5.95 2.60 -9.48
CA VAL A 121 -6.69 3.69 -8.84
C VAL A 121 -6.66 3.53 -7.32
N ILE A 122 -6.92 2.31 -6.82
CA ILE A 122 -6.90 2.00 -5.39
C ILE A 122 -5.49 2.22 -4.83
N PHE A 123 -4.45 1.65 -5.46
CA PHE A 123 -3.07 1.85 -5.01
C PHE A 123 -2.63 3.31 -5.07
N GLY A 124 -3.05 4.06 -6.09
CA GLY A 124 -2.81 5.50 -6.21
C GLY A 124 -3.37 6.27 -5.03
N TYR A 125 -4.63 6.01 -4.69
CA TYR A 125 -5.28 6.66 -3.55
C TYR A 125 -4.66 6.26 -2.21
N CYS A 126 -4.38 4.96 -2.00
CA CYS A 126 -3.69 4.49 -0.80
C CYS A 126 -2.30 5.11 -0.67
N SER A 127 -1.54 5.19 -1.77
CA SER A 127 -0.22 5.82 -1.78
C SER A 127 -0.27 7.29 -1.40
N TYR A 128 -1.27 8.04 -1.86
CA TYR A 128 -1.48 9.42 -1.46
C TYR A 128 -1.70 9.56 0.06
N LEU A 129 -2.54 8.72 0.65
CA LEU A 129 -2.81 8.75 2.10
C LEU A 129 -1.58 8.36 2.92
N VAL A 130 -0.91 7.26 2.54
CA VAL A 130 0.29 6.78 3.23
C VAL A 130 1.44 7.78 3.11
N TYR A 131 1.60 8.41 1.94
CA TYR A 131 2.60 9.48 1.73
C TYR A 131 2.33 10.69 2.61
N SER A 132 1.06 11.12 2.68
CA SER A 132 0.65 12.23 3.55
C SER A 132 0.99 11.93 5.02
N TYR A 133 0.78 10.68 5.47
CA TYR A 133 1.09 10.25 6.83
C TYR A 133 2.59 10.15 7.09
N PHE A 134 3.36 9.65 6.13
CA PHE A 134 4.81 9.64 6.20
C PHE A 134 5.37 11.06 6.38
N HIS A 135 4.91 12.02 5.58
CA HIS A 135 5.35 13.41 5.68
C HIS A 135 4.98 14.03 7.04
N GLN A 136 3.77 13.74 7.52
CA GLN A 136 3.34 14.15 8.86
C GLN A 136 4.26 13.60 9.96
N LEU A 137 4.60 12.31 9.93
CA LEU A 137 5.51 11.70 10.89
C LEU A 137 6.91 12.32 10.82
N ARG A 138 7.46 12.50 9.61
CA ARG A 138 8.78 13.12 9.42
C ARG A 138 8.85 14.52 10.00
N ASN A 139 7.81 15.32 9.81
CA ASN A 139 7.73 16.67 10.37
C ASN A 139 7.61 16.67 11.88
N SER A 140 6.84 15.74 12.45
CA SER A 140 6.73 15.59 13.91
C SER A 140 8.04 15.12 14.56
N GLN A 141 8.80 14.23 13.89
CA GLN A 141 10.08 13.72 14.39
C GLN A 141 11.23 14.72 14.22
N SER A 142 11.13 15.63 13.25
CA SER A 142 12.15 16.64 12.96
C SER A 142 11.93 17.95 13.72
N ALA A 143 10.76 18.13 14.34
CA ALA A 143 10.50 19.24 15.25
C ALA A 143 11.37 19.05 16.50
N THR A 144 12.40 19.86 16.66
CA THR A 144 13.16 19.97 17.91
C THR A 144 12.18 20.24 19.06
N PRO A 145 12.33 19.60 20.23
CA PRO A 145 11.54 19.97 21.39
C PRO A 145 11.89 21.42 21.69
N HIS A 146 10.97 22.35 21.41
CA HIS A 146 11.12 23.71 21.91
C HIS A 146 11.22 23.58 23.42
N GLY A 147 12.44 23.84 23.92
CA GLY A 147 12.75 23.80 25.33
C GLY A 147 11.68 24.56 26.07
N VAL A 148 11.06 23.89 27.02
CA VAL A 148 10.35 24.55 28.10
C VAL A 148 11.42 25.37 28.80
N VAL A 149 11.49 26.66 28.46
CA VAL A 149 12.20 27.63 29.27
C VAL A 149 11.33 27.81 30.51
N VAL A 150 11.67 27.08 31.56
CA VAL A 150 11.19 27.36 32.92
C VAL A 150 12.03 28.50 33.48
#